data_AF-A0A7C1Z0Y6-F1
#
_entry.id   AF-A0A7C1Z0Y6-F1
#
_cell.length_a   1.000
_cell.length_b   1.000
_cell.length_c   1.000
_cell.angle_alpha   90.00
_cell.angle_beta   90.00
_cell.angle_gamma   90.00
#
_symmetry.space_group_name_H-M   'P 1'
#
loop_
_entity.id
_entity.type
_entity.pdbx_description
1 polymer ?
#
loop_
_entity_poly.entity_id
_entity_poly.type
_entity_poly.pdbx_seq_one_letter_code
_entity_poly.pdbx_strand_id
1 'polypeptide(L)'
;MAYQKKLYAEFSKARSIKNNQIKKAKKMQATKANIQKLAVMARNPQFVYLRSREKKNHEITLKNYGIKLADKIVGDAIKKFNSFPATLDGLKRLQAYYKKLTNDLRGLKSSKWVTFNQAYKGRLLALAGKAADDAIASLKKFPATLAGLKQMAAFLQKMQGSLGQVRGTGWYKFEKAYGLALNNIAIKALDGYKKEISALPATVAGLKQLQTSGGNLFRFRPAPSNLKEYQDAAKDRIKEMKQGIRKIACYKELDSVGLDKKARDVALLGYNGETTLGLFVCAISKHGYKFQDYKSAGWLGSTYTLGILNRRGITLTIEMKKVEAVKGREMLVGVKVKDATSETEMTLTGWQDYALKLSGKNG
;
A
#
# COMPACT_ATOMS: atom_id res chain seq x y z
N MET A 1 18.07 45.02 75.85
CA MET A 1 17.69 43.63 76.22
C MET A 1 16.41 43.10 75.56
N ALA A 2 15.32 43.88 75.42
CA ALA A 2 14.05 43.39 74.85
C ALA A 2 14.17 42.83 73.41
N TYR A 3 14.98 43.48 72.55
CA TYR A 3 15.20 43.05 71.16
C TYR A 3 15.86 41.66 71.05
N GLN A 4 16.89 41.40 71.88
CA GLN A 4 17.56 40.09 71.92
C GLN A 4 16.62 38.97 72.40
N LYS A 5 15.78 39.25 73.42
CA LYS A 5 14.74 38.31 73.88
C LYS A 5 13.76 37.97 72.74
N LYS A 6 13.33 38.96 71.96
CA LYS A 6 12.45 38.78 70.79
C LYS A 6 13.11 37.93 69.70
N LEU A 7 14.36 38.22 69.32
CA LEU A 7 15.10 37.43 68.32
C LEU A 7 15.28 35.97 68.76
N TYR A 8 15.57 35.74 70.05
CA TYR A 8 15.70 34.39 70.58
C TYR A 8 14.36 33.63 70.53
N ALA A 9 13.24 34.28 70.85
CA ALA A 9 11.92 33.69 70.74
C ALA A 9 11.59 33.27 69.30
N GLU A 10 11.87 34.13 68.31
CA GLU A 10 11.68 33.80 66.88
C GLU A 10 12.60 32.67 66.41
N PHE A 11 13.87 32.65 66.86
CA PHE A 11 14.78 31.53 66.58
C PHE A 11 14.26 30.20 67.14
N SER A 12 13.79 30.19 68.39
CA SER A 12 13.21 29.00 69.04
C SER A 12 11.97 28.50 68.29
N LYS A 13 11.07 29.41 67.91
CA LYS A 13 9.89 29.12 67.10
C LYS A 13 10.26 28.53 65.73
N ALA A 14 11.23 29.12 65.03
CA ALA A 14 11.73 28.62 63.75
C ALA A 14 12.31 27.19 63.89
N ARG A 15 13.05 26.91 64.97
CA ARG A 15 13.60 25.57 65.27
C ARG A 15 12.49 24.55 65.55
N SER A 16 11.43 24.95 66.25
CA SER A 16 10.24 24.12 66.47
C SER A 16 9.53 23.78 65.15
N ILE A 17 9.31 24.77 64.28
CA ILE A 17 8.71 24.57 62.95
C ILE A 17 9.56 23.61 62.12
N LYS A 18 10.90 23.80 62.09
CA LYS A 18 11.85 22.92 61.40
C LYS A 18 11.68 21.46 61.84
N ASN A 19 11.69 21.21 63.15
CA ASN A 19 11.56 19.87 63.71
C ASN A 19 10.20 19.23 63.37
N ASN A 20 9.12 20.02 63.44
CA ASN A 20 7.78 19.56 63.09
C ASN A 20 7.64 19.23 61.60
N GLN A 21 8.23 20.04 60.72
CA GLN A 21 8.26 19.75 59.28
C GLN A 21 9.02 18.45 58.98
N ILE A 22 10.17 18.21 59.62
CA ILE A 22 10.93 16.96 59.46
C ILE A 22 10.10 15.76 59.93
N LYS A 23 9.43 15.87 61.10
CA LYS A 23 8.52 14.81 61.61
C LYS A 23 7.38 14.52 60.62
N LYS A 24 6.78 15.56 60.02
CA LYS A 24 5.74 15.42 59.00
C LYS A 24 6.29 14.76 57.73
N ALA A 25 7.44 15.20 57.24
CA ALA A 25 8.08 14.67 56.04
C ALA A 25 8.31 13.15 56.12
N LYS A 26 8.74 12.64 57.29
CA LYS A 26 8.95 11.21 57.54
C LYS A 26 7.70 10.34 57.36
N LYS A 27 6.50 10.92 57.55
CA LYS A 27 5.21 10.21 57.48
C LYS A 27 4.47 10.42 56.15
N MET A 28 5.01 11.20 55.22
CA MET A 28 4.34 11.49 53.96
C MET A 28 4.28 10.27 53.04
N GLN A 29 3.14 10.08 52.40
CA GLN A 29 3.00 9.13 51.30
C GLN A 29 3.71 9.63 50.05
N ALA A 30 4.14 8.71 49.20
CA ALA A 30 4.86 9.02 47.97
C ALA A 30 3.90 9.51 46.88
N THR A 31 3.69 10.84 46.83
CA THR A 31 2.87 11.51 45.83
C THR A 31 3.56 12.76 45.30
N LYS A 32 3.24 13.18 44.07
CA LYS A 32 3.77 14.41 43.47
C LYS A 32 3.44 15.65 44.31
N ALA A 33 2.21 15.71 44.83
CA ALA A 33 1.77 16.78 45.71
C ALA A 33 2.59 16.86 47.00
N ASN A 34 2.93 15.72 47.62
CA ASN A 34 3.77 15.70 48.82
C ASN A 34 5.22 16.12 48.51
N ILE A 35 5.78 15.76 47.36
CA ILE A 35 7.11 16.23 46.93
C ILE A 35 7.11 17.76 46.75
N GLN A 36 6.07 18.32 46.13
CA GLN A 36 5.92 19.78 46.01
C GLN A 36 5.76 20.44 47.38
N LYS A 37 4.99 19.84 48.28
CA LYS A 37 4.80 20.32 49.66
C LYS A 37 6.13 20.37 50.42
N LEU A 38 7.02 19.40 50.22
CA LEU A 38 8.38 19.43 50.80
C LEU A 38 9.20 20.61 50.28
N ALA A 39 9.10 20.94 48.99
CA ALA A 39 9.78 22.10 48.42
C ALA A 39 9.26 23.43 49.01
N VAL A 40 7.95 23.54 49.26
CA VAL A 40 7.34 24.69 49.95
C VAL A 40 7.79 24.76 51.41
N MET A 41 7.80 23.63 52.13
CA MET A 41 8.29 23.55 53.51
C MET A 41 9.73 24.04 53.65
N ALA A 42 10.60 23.69 52.68
CA ALA A 42 12.01 24.11 52.67
C ALA A 42 12.18 25.63 52.55
N ARG A 43 11.20 26.34 51.97
CA ARG A 43 11.22 27.80 51.76
C ARG A 43 10.37 28.56 52.78
N ASN A 44 10.14 27.98 53.97
CA ASN A 44 9.31 28.64 54.98
C ASN A 44 9.92 30.00 55.38
N PRO A 45 9.16 31.11 55.33
CA PRO A 45 9.67 32.45 55.60
C PRO A 45 10.21 32.61 57.03
N GLN A 46 9.70 31.85 57.99
CA GLN A 46 10.17 31.86 59.39
C GLN A 46 11.63 31.36 59.53
N PHE A 47 12.19 30.72 58.50
CA PHE A 47 13.58 30.28 58.53
C PHE A 47 14.60 31.39 58.28
N VAL A 48 14.16 32.64 58.06
CA VAL A 48 15.06 33.82 58.11
C VAL A 48 15.77 33.96 59.46
N TYR A 49 15.12 33.50 60.55
CA TYR A 49 15.68 33.57 61.90
C TYR A 49 16.66 32.43 62.21
N LEU A 50 16.76 31.39 61.37
CA LEU A 50 17.71 30.29 61.58
C LEU A 50 19.13 30.68 61.16
N ARG A 51 20.13 30.04 61.78
CA ARG A 51 21.53 30.13 61.30
C ARG A 51 21.63 29.58 59.87
N SER A 52 22.46 30.20 59.03
CA SER A 52 22.64 29.83 57.62
C SER A 52 22.89 28.32 57.41
N ARG A 53 23.80 27.73 58.22
CA ARG A 53 24.09 26.29 58.17
C ARG A 53 22.88 25.41 58.54
N GLU A 54 22.09 25.81 59.54
CA GLU A 54 20.91 25.05 59.94
C GLU A 54 19.80 25.09 58.88
N LYS A 55 19.58 26.28 58.28
CA LYS A 55 18.64 26.45 57.17
C LYS A 55 19.05 25.56 55.98
N LYS A 56 20.32 25.63 55.55
CA LYS A 56 20.85 24.80 54.46
C LYS A 56 20.72 23.30 54.74
N ASN A 57 21.04 22.85 55.95
CA ASN A 57 20.89 21.45 56.35
C ASN A 57 19.42 20.98 56.31
N HIS A 58 18.48 21.84 56.71
CA HIS A 58 17.05 21.54 56.63
C HIS A 58 16.57 21.43 55.18
N GLU A 59 16.96 22.38 54.32
CA GLU A 59 16.68 22.34 52.89
C GLU A 59 17.19 21.06 52.23
N ILE A 60 18.45 20.67 52.52
CA ILE A 60 19.04 19.40 52.05
C ILE A 60 18.24 18.20 52.56
N THR A 61 17.86 18.21 53.84
CA THR A 61 17.09 17.12 54.45
C THR A 61 15.74 16.93 53.76
N LEU A 62 14.97 18.01 53.56
CA LEU A 62 13.68 17.94 52.87
C LEU A 62 13.84 17.58 51.38
N LYS A 63 14.90 18.06 50.72
CA LYS A 63 15.23 17.65 49.35
C LYS A 63 15.51 16.15 49.27
N ASN A 64 16.27 15.59 50.21
CA ASN A 64 16.55 14.16 50.28
C ASN A 64 15.29 13.33 50.56
N TYR A 65 14.38 13.82 51.40
CA TYR A 65 13.06 13.20 51.55
C TYR A 65 12.26 13.25 50.24
N GLY A 66 12.29 14.37 49.52
CA GLY A 66 11.65 14.50 48.21
C GLY A 66 12.18 13.48 47.19
N ILE A 67 13.49 13.28 47.15
CA ILE A 67 14.12 12.24 46.31
C ILE A 67 13.65 10.84 46.72
N LYS A 68 13.61 10.52 48.02
CA LYS A 68 13.12 9.22 48.51
C LYS A 68 11.65 8.96 48.13
N LEU A 69 10.79 9.97 48.22
CA LEU A 69 9.40 9.84 47.78
C LEU A 69 9.32 9.65 46.26
N ALA A 70 10.12 10.38 45.47
CA ALA A 70 10.20 10.21 44.02
C ALA A 70 10.68 8.80 43.64
N ASP A 71 11.71 8.27 44.32
CA ASP A 71 12.23 6.92 44.12
C ASP A 71 11.21 5.83 44.44
N LYS A 72 10.29 6.08 45.37
CA LYS A 72 9.17 5.16 45.65
C LYS A 72 8.16 5.18 44.50
N ILE A 73 7.74 6.36 44.01
CA ILE A 73 6.83 6.48 42.86
C ILE A 73 7.43 5.79 41.62
N VAL A 74 8.71 6.06 41.32
CA VAL A 74 9.42 5.44 40.20
C VAL A 74 9.55 3.92 40.39
N GLY A 75 9.85 3.47 41.62
CA GLY A 75 9.95 2.05 41.95
C GLY A 75 8.64 1.28 41.74
N ASP A 76 7.50 1.85 42.16
CA ASP A 76 6.18 1.24 41.97
C ASP A 76 5.79 1.22 40.49
N ALA A 77 6.16 2.26 39.74
CA ALA A 77 6.00 2.27 38.30
C ALA A 77 6.81 1.17 37.57
N ILE A 78 8.05 0.93 38.00
CA ILE A 78 8.89 -0.16 37.45
C ILE A 78 8.20 -1.50 37.65
N LYS A 79 7.68 -1.78 38.86
CA LYS A 79 6.95 -3.02 39.14
C LYS A 79 5.75 -3.21 38.20
N LYS A 80 5.04 -2.12 37.89
CA LYS A 80 3.88 -2.15 36.99
C LYS A 80 4.23 -2.55 35.56
N PHE A 81 5.46 -2.36 35.09
CA PHE A 81 5.87 -2.82 33.75
C PHE A 81 5.70 -4.34 33.56
N ASN A 82 5.89 -5.12 34.62
CA ASN A 82 5.74 -6.58 34.55
C ASN A 82 4.27 -7.04 34.51
N SER A 83 3.32 -6.17 34.82
CA SER A 83 1.89 -6.49 34.80
C SER A 83 1.27 -6.47 33.40
N PHE A 84 1.93 -5.89 32.40
CA PHE A 84 1.41 -5.85 31.04
C PHE A 84 1.50 -7.23 30.40
N PRO A 85 0.41 -7.77 29.81
CA PRO A 85 0.40 -9.12 29.25
C PRO A 85 1.34 -9.24 28.04
N ALA A 86 1.85 -10.44 27.79
CA ALA A 86 2.76 -10.75 26.68
C ALA A 86 2.05 -10.83 25.33
N THR A 87 1.31 -9.78 24.98
CA THR A 87 0.47 -9.69 23.77
C THR A 87 0.71 -8.37 23.04
N LEU A 88 0.22 -8.28 21.80
CA LEU A 88 0.26 -7.04 21.02
C LEU A 88 -0.47 -5.88 21.73
N ASP A 89 -1.59 -6.18 22.40
CA ASP A 89 -2.33 -5.20 23.20
C ASP A 89 -1.52 -4.77 24.43
N GLY A 90 -0.90 -5.74 25.13
CA GLY A 90 -0.02 -5.45 26.25
C GLY A 90 1.16 -4.56 25.88
N LEU A 91 1.75 -4.75 24.70
CA LEU A 91 2.80 -3.88 24.15
C LEU A 91 2.32 -2.43 23.98
N LYS A 92 1.16 -2.23 23.32
CA LYS A 92 0.57 -0.91 23.12
C LYS A 92 0.24 -0.23 24.45
N ARG A 93 -0.33 -0.97 25.39
CA ARG A 93 -0.68 -0.48 26.73
C ARG A 93 0.58 -0.10 27.53
N LEU A 94 1.68 -0.86 27.42
CA LEU A 94 2.95 -0.51 28.03
C LEU A 94 3.51 0.80 27.47
N GLN A 95 3.53 0.98 26.15
CA GLN A 95 4.01 2.20 25.50
C GLN A 95 3.17 3.43 25.91
N ALA A 96 1.84 3.29 25.91
CA ALA A 96 0.92 4.35 26.35
C ALA A 96 1.14 4.69 27.83
N TYR A 97 1.31 3.67 28.68
CA TYR A 97 1.59 3.84 30.09
C TYR A 97 2.92 4.58 30.33
N TYR A 98 3.99 4.19 29.64
CA TYR A 98 5.29 4.86 29.73
C TYR A 98 5.21 6.33 29.29
N LYS A 99 4.50 6.63 28.18
CA LYS A 99 4.29 8.00 27.70
C LYS A 99 3.53 8.86 28.73
N LYS A 100 2.44 8.32 29.31
CA LYS A 100 1.70 9.00 30.38
C LYS A 100 2.62 9.26 31.59
N LEU A 101 3.32 8.23 32.02
CA LEU A 101 4.12 8.28 33.22
C LEU A 101 5.34 9.20 33.11
N THR A 102 6.01 9.26 31.96
CA THR A 102 7.12 10.20 31.75
C THR A 102 6.66 11.67 31.82
N ASN A 103 5.41 11.95 31.43
CA ASN A 103 4.80 13.26 31.65
C ASN A 103 4.45 13.50 33.13
N ASP A 104 3.83 12.53 33.79
CA ASP A 104 3.43 12.62 35.21
C ASP A 104 4.64 12.85 36.14
N LEU A 105 5.73 12.15 35.84
CA LEU A 105 6.99 12.19 36.59
C LEU A 105 7.92 13.33 36.17
N ARG A 106 7.60 14.08 35.10
CA ARG A 106 8.44 15.19 34.63
C ARG A 106 8.70 16.19 35.76
N GLY A 107 9.98 16.53 35.95
CA GLY A 107 10.43 17.45 37.00
C GLY A 107 10.67 16.80 38.37
N LEU A 108 10.34 15.52 38.56
CA LEU A 108 10.70 14.80 39.78
C LEU A 108 12.18 14.39 39.74
N LYS A 109 12.93 14.80 40.76
CA LYS A 109 14.32 14.37 40.96
C LYS A 109 14.32 13.00 41.63
N SER A 110 14.44 11.94 40.84
CA SER A 110 14.59 10.55 41.32
C SER A 110 15.97 10.01 40.94
N SER A 111 16.59 9.25 41.83
CA SER A 111 17.83 8.52 41.56
C SER A 111 17.60 7.30 40.66
N LYS A 112 16.35 6.82 40.53
CA LYS A 112 15.97 5.60 39.82
C LYS A 112 15.61 5.80 38.35
N TRP A 113 15.79 7.00 37.79
CA TRP A 113 15.43 7.28 36.39
C TRP A 113 16.14 6.38 35.39
N VAL A 114 17.42 6.06 35.63
CA VAL A 114 18.19 5.15 34.77
C VAL A 114 17.59 3.74 34.80
N THR A 115 17.37 3.19 36.00
CA THR A 115 16.75 1.88 36.19
C THR A 115 15.33 1.81 35.61
N PHE A 116 14.57 2.90 35.71
CA PHE A 116 13.24 3.01 35.12
C PHE A 116 13.28 2.87 33.59
N ASN A 117 14.16 3.61 32.93
CA ASN A 117 14.30 3.54 31.47
C ASN A 117 14.81 2.17 31.01
N GLN A 118 15.73 1.56 31.76
CA GLN A 118 16.23 0.21 31.48
C GLN A 118 15.13 -0.85 31.65
N ALA A 119 14.36 -0.80 32.74
CA ALA A 119 13.25 -1.71 32.97
C ALA A 119 12.16 -1.60 31.88
N TYR A 120 11.83 -0.37 31.48
CA TYR A 120 10.93 -0.13 30.36
C TYR A 120 11.46 -0.74 29.06
N LYS A 121 12.71 -0.45 28.68
CA LYS A 121 13.33 -0.99 27.46
C LYS A 121 13.38 -2.52 27.46
N GLY A 122 13.80 -3.12 28.58
CA GLY A 122 13.85 -4.58 28.73
C GLY A 122 12.48 -5.21 28.57
N ARG A 123 11.45 -4.66 29.24
CA ARG A 123 10.09 -5.16 29.10
C ARG A 123 9.52 -4.95 27.70
N LEU A 124 9.76 -3.79 27.08
CA LEU A 124 9.34 -3.47 25.72
C LEU A 124 9.89 -4.48 24.72
N LEU A 125 11.19 -4.81 24.81
CA LEU A 125 11.84 -5.80 23.95
C LEU A 125 11.27 -7.21 24.17
N ALA A 126 11.06 -7.62 25.42
CA ALA A 126 10.46 -8.93 25.73
C ALA A 126 9.04 -9.08 25.16
N LEU A 127 8.19 -8.05 25.35
CA LEU A 127 6.83 -8.02 24.80
C LEU A 127 6.84 -8.01 23.26
N ALA A 128 7.71 -7.20 22.64
CA ALA A 128 7.83 -7.14 21.20
C ALA A 128 8.32 -8.48 20.60
N GLY A 129 9.26 -9.16 21.27
CA GLY A 129 9.73 -10.49 20.88
C GLY A 129 8.60 -11.53 20.89
N LYS A 130 7.86 -11.63 22.00
CA LYS A 130 6.74 -12.57 22.10
C LYS A 130 5.61 -12.25 21.12
N ALA A 131 5.25 -10.97 20.98
CA ALA A 131 4.25 -10.54 20.00
C ALA A 131 4.67 -10.83 18.55
N ALA A 132 5.97 -10.73 18.23
CA ALA A 132 6.50 -11.15 16.95
C ALA A 132 6.37 -12.67 16.74
N ASP A 133 6.70 -13.49 17.75
CA ASP A 133 6.57 -14.95 17.67
C ASP A 133 5.13 -15.39 17.43
N ASP A 134 4.17 -14.80 18.15
CA ASP A 134 2.74 -15.09 17.98
C ASP A 134 2.24 -14.65 16.59
N ALA A 135 2.75 -13.53 16.08
CA ALA A 135 2.44 -13.05 14.74
C ALA A 135 3.02 -13.98 13.66
N ILE A 136 4.26 -14.45 13.84
CA ILE A 136 4.90 -15.43 12.95
C ILE A 136 4.12 -16.74 12.93
N ALA A 137 3.69 -17.24 14.09
CA ALA A 137 2.85 -18.43 14.18
C ALA A 137 1.52 -18.25 13.42
N SER A 138 0.96 -17.04 13.43
CA SER A 138 -0.28 -16.71 12.71
C SER A 138 -0.10 -16.68 11.18
N LEU A 139 1.11 -16.48 10.67
CA LEU A 139 1.38 -16.46 9.21
C LEU A 139 1.02 -17.80 8.55
N LYS A 140 1.14 -18.92 9.27
CA LYS A 140 0.81 -20.25 8.75
C LYS A 140 -0.70 -20.48 8.54
N LYS A 141 -1.55 -19.59 9.08
CA LYS A 141 -3.02 -19.72 9.03
C LYS A 141 -3.63 -19.04 7.80
N PHE A 142 -2.87 -18.24 7.05
CA PHE A 142 -3.40 -17.61 5.85
C PHE A 142 -3.55 -18.65 4.73
N PRO A 143 -4.70 -18.68 4.04
CA PRO A 143 -4.90 -19.61 2.95
C PRO A 143 -3.95 -19.28 1.79
N ALA A 144 -3.52 -20.31 1.05
CA ALA A 144 -2.65 -20.16 -0.12
C ALA A 144 -3.42 -19.68 -1.37
N THR A 145 -4.18 -18.58 -1.22
CA THR A 145 -5.10 -18.06 -2.22
C THR A 145 -4.95 -16.54 -2.36
N LEU A 146 -5.57 -15.96 -3.39
CA LEU A 146 -5.61 -14.52 -3.58
C LEU A 146 -6.30 -13.78 -2.41
N ALA A 147 -7.32 -14.40 -1.81
CA ALA A 147 -7.93 -13.88 -0.57
C ALA A 147 -6.93 -13.87 0.59
N GLY A 148 -6.11 -14.92 0.71
CA GLY A 148 -5.03 -14.98 1.69
C GLY A 148 -3.99 -13.87 1.52
N LEU A 149 -3.58 -13.56 0.29
CA LEU A 149 -2.69 -12.42 0.01
C LEU A 149 -3.29 -11.08 0.47
N LYS A 150 -4.57 -10.84 0.20
CA LYS A 150 -5.28 -9.63 0.66
C LYS A 150 -5.30 -9.55 2.19
N GLN A 151 -5.55 -10.68 2.87
CA GLN A 151 -5.52 -10.76 4.34
C GLN A 151 -4.10 -10.53 4.90
N MET A 152 -3.06 -11.06 4.25
CA MET A 152 -1.67 -10.85 4.66
C MET A 152 -1.26 -9.38 4.59
N ALA A 153 -1.67 -8.65 3.55
CA ALA A 153 -1.39 -7.22 3.44
C ALA A 153 -2.00 -6.42 4.61
N ALA A 154 -3.25 -6.70 4.97
CA ALA A 154 -3.89 -6.09 6.14
C ALA A 154 -3.20 -6.49 7.45
N PHE A 155 -2.75 -7.75 7.56
CA PHE A 155 -2.00 -8.23 8.71
C PHE A 155 -0.66 -7.51 8.87
N LEU A 156 0.09 -7.30 7.77
CA LEU A 156 1.34 -6.54 7.78
C LEU A 156 1.13 -5.11 8.28
N GLN A 157 0.10 -4.40 7.81
CA GLN A 157 -0.21 -3.04 8.27
C GLN A 157 -0.47 -2.99 9.78
N LYS A 158 -1.27 -3.94 10.29
CA LYS A 158 -1.55 -4.06 11.74
C LYS A 158 -0.27 -4.28 12.55
N MET A 159 0.64 -5.11 12.04
CA MET A 159 1.91 -5.41 12.69
C MET A 159 2.90 -4.23 12.59
N GLN A 160 2.95 -3.52 11.47
CA GLN A 160 3.78 -2.30 11.31
C GLN A 160 3.44 -1.23 12.34
N GLY A 161 2.15 -0.96 12.57
CA GLY A 161 1.72 0.02 13.56
C GLY A 161 2.07 -0.34 15.01
N SER A 162 2.31 -1.63 15.29
CA SER A 162 2.51 -2.13 16.65
C SER A 162 3.97 -2.49 16.92
N LEU A 163 4.57 -3.34 16.09
CA LEU A 163 5.97 -3.77 16.20
C LEU A 163 6.93 -2.78 15.52
N GLY A 164 6.51 -2.10 14.45
CA GLY A 164 7.38 -1.15 13.71
C GLY A 164 7.79 0.07 14.53
N GLN A 165 7.04 0.41 15.59
CA GLN A 165 7.42 1.44 16.57
C GLN A 165 8.55 0.98 17.50
N VAL A 166 8.72 -0.33 17.67
CA VAL A 166 9.80 -0.96 18.43
C VAL A 166 10.80 -1.52 17.42
N ARG A 167 11.45 -0.62 16.66
CA ARG A 167 12.52 -1.00 15.72
C ARG A 167 13.58 -1.77 16.48
N GLY A 168 13.68 -3.06 16.21
CA GLY A 168 14.46 -4.03 16.98
C GLY A 168 14.29 -5.44 16.44
N THR A 169 14.93 -6.40 17.10
CA THR A 169 15.02 -7.81 16.65
C THR A 169 13.65 -8.44 16.37
N GLY A 170 12.61 -8.09 17.14
CA GLY A 170 11.25 -8.59 16.94
C GLY A 170 10.64 -8.20 15.59
N TRP A 171 10.76 -6.92 15.19
CA TRP A 171 10.25 -6.47 13.88
C TRP A 171 10.98 -7.16 12.72
N TYR A 172 12.31 -7.18 12.75
CA TYR A 172 13.10 -7.80 11.69
C TYR A 172 12.85 -9.31 11.56
N LYS A 173 12.71 -10.00 12.70
CA LYS A 173 12.35 -11.42 12.73
C LYS A 173 10.98 -11.66 12.07
N PHE A 174 9.99 -10.83 12.41
CA PHE A 174 8.67 -10.89 11.82
C PHE A 174 8.70 -10.57 10.32
N GLU A 175 9.36 -9.49 9.89
CA GLU A 175 9.43 -9.04 8.50
C GLU A 175 10.05 -10.11 7.59
N LYS A 176 11.13 -10.76 8.04
CA LYS A 176 11.76 -11.88 7.32
C LYS A 176 10.79 -13.06 7.17
N ALA A 177 10.14 -13.47 8.25
CA ALA A 177 9.16 -14.57 8.22
C ALA A 177 7.94 -14.24 7.35
N TYR A 178 7.47 -12.99 7.40
CA TYR A 178 6.39 -12.47 6.57
C TYR A 178 6.76 -12.55 5.09
N GLY A 179 7.96 -12.13 4.69
CA GLY A 179 8.42 -12.21 3.30
C GLY A 179 8.44 -13.65 2.77
N LEU A 180 8.89 -14.61 3.58
CA LEU A 180 8.87 -16.03 3.20
C LEU A 180 7.44 -16.56 3.05
N ALA A 181 6.56 -16.25 4.01
CA ALA A 181 5.15 -16.65 3.94
C ALA A 181 4.44 -16.02 2.74
N LEU A 182 4.73 -14.75 2.46
CA LEU A 182 4.18 -14.00 1.33
C LEU A 182 4.59 -14.66 0.01
N ASN A 183 5.87 -14.99 -0.16
CA ASN A 183 6.36 -15.69 -1.35
C ASN A 183 5.63 -17.01 -1.57
N ASN A 184 5.51 -17.83 -0.51
CA ASN A 184 4.87 -19.13 -0.61
C ASN A 184 3.39 -19.04 -1.02
N ILE A 185 2.66 -18.06 -0.47
CA ILE A 185 1.26 -17.83 -0.82
C ILE A 185 1.16 -17.21 -2.21
N ALA A 186 2.04 -16.27 -2.57
CA ALA A 186 2.04 -15.60 -3.86
C ALA A 186 2.33 -16.54 -5.03
N ILE A 187 3.17 -17.56 -4.85
CA ILE A 187 3.39 -18.60 -5.87
C ILE A 187 2.09 -19.37 -6.12
N LYS A 188 1.42 -19.82 -5.06
CA LYS A 188 0.19 -20.64 -5.16
C LYS A 188 -1.04 -19.85 -5.62
N ALA A 189 -1.09 -18.57 -5.31
CA ALA A 189 -2.23 -17.70 -5.64
C ALA A 189 -2.20 -17.19 -7.10
N LEU A 190 -1.12 -17.40 -7.86
CA LEU A 190 -0.93 -16.82 -9.18
C LEU A 190 -2.01 -17.26 -10.18
N ASP A 191 -2.37 -18.55 -10.20
CA ASP A 191 -3.40 -19.04 -11.11
C ASP A 191 -4.80 -18.50 -10.76
N GLY A 192 -5.08 -18.36 -9.46
CA GLY A 192 -6.29 -17.69 -8.99
C GLY A 192 -6.36 -16.23 -9.44
N TYR A 193 -5.22 -15.53 -9.40
CA TYR A 193 -5.12 -14.16 -9.92
C TYR A 193 -5.32 -14.10 -11.44
N LYS A 194 -4.66 -14.97 -12.21
CA LYS A 194 -4.87 -15.09 -13.66
C LYS A 194 -6.35 -15.32 -13.99
N LYS A 195 -7.03 -16.19 -13.24
CA LYS A 195 -8.47 -16.44 -13.39
C LYS A 195 -9.32 -15.21 -13.07
N GLU A 196 -9.02 -14.49 -11.98
CA GLU A 196 -9.75 -13.26 -11.60
C GLU A 196 -9.61 -12.16 -12.67
N ILE A 197 -8.40 -11.93 -13.20
CA ILE A 197 -8.17 -10.89 -14.21
C ILE A 197 -8.75 -11.27 -15.59
N SER A 198 -8.75 -12.56 -15.94
CA SER A 198 -9.36 -13.05 -17.18
C SER A 198 -10.89 -12.92 -17.18
N ALA A 199 -11.52 -12.97 -16.00
CA ALA A 199 -12.96 -12.76 -15.87
C ALA A 199 -13.40 -11.30 -16.04
N LEU A 200 -12.47 -10.33 -16.00
CA LEU A 200 -12.80 -8.92 -16.19
C LEU A 200 -13.25 -8.65 -17.63
N PRO A 201 -14.37 -7.94 -17.86
CA PRO A 201 -14.87 -7.68 -19.20
C PRO A 201 -13.94 -6.72 -19.96
N ALA A 202 -13.69 -6.97 -21.25
CA ALA A 202 -12.86 -6.14 -22.15
C ALA A 202 -13.51 -4.78 -22.45
N THR A 203 -13.59 -3.94 -21.42
CA THR A 203 -14.23 -2.62 -21.38
C THR A 203 -13.29 -1.63 -20.69
N VAL A 204 -13.54 -0.33 -20.84
CA VAL A 204 -12.78 0.72 -20.13
C VAL A 204 -12.89 0.53 -18.60
N ALA A 205 -14.08 0.17 -18.10
CA ALA A 205 -14.30 -0.10 -16.67
C ALA A 205 -13.46 -1.30 -16.17
N GLY A 206 -13.46 -2.41 -16.91
CA GLY A 206 -12.63 -3.57 -16.58
C GLY A 206 -11.14 -3.26 -16.60
N LEU A 207 -10.68 -2.42 -17.54
CA LEU A 207 -9.27 -2.01 -17.62
C LEU A 207 -8.85 -1.16 -16.42
N LYS A 208 -9.71 -0.22 -16.00
CA LYS A 208 -9.50 0.57 -14.77
C LYS A 208 -9.47 -0.33 -13.54
N GLN A 209 -10.38 -1.30 -13.45
CA GLN A 209 -10.41 -2.28 -12.35
C GLN A 209 -9.10 -3.08 -12.28
N LEU A 210 -8.62 -3.61 -13.41
CA LEU A 210 -7.36 -4.36 -13.48
C LEU A 210 -6.14 -3.54 -13.04
N GLN A 211 -6.06 -2.27 -13.47
CA GLN A 211 -4.98 -1.37 -13.06
C GLN A 211 -4.99 -1.11 -11.55
N THR A 212 -6.17 -0.98 -10.94
CA THR A 212 -6.30 -0.79 -9.49
C THR A 212 -6.03 -2.07 -8.69
N SER A 213 -6.43 -3.25 -9.17
CA SER A 213 -6.28 -4.51 -8.43
C SER A 213 -4.81 -4.95 -8.35
N GLY A 214 -4.08 -4.92 -9.46
CA GLY A 214 -2.66 -5.27 -9.48
C GLY A 214 -1.79 -4.30 -8.67
N GLY A 215 -2.12 -3.01 -8.73
CA GLY A 215 -1.42 -1.97 -7.98
C GLY A 215 -1.62 -2.04 -6.47
N ASN A 216 -2.75 -2.59 -5.98
CA ASN A 216 -3.05 -2.63 -4.55
C ASN A 216 -2.54 -3.89 -3.84
N LEU A 217 -2.34 -4.99 -4.57
CA LEU A 217 -2.02 -6.28 -3.96
C LEU A 217 -0.60 -6.33 -3.33
N PHE A 218 0.35 -5.61 -3.91
CA PHE A 218 1.77 -5.65 -3.53
C PHE A 218 2.39 -4.28 -3.25
N ARG A 219 1.59 -3.32 -2.76
CA ARG A 219 2.05 -1.96 -2.40
C ARG A 219 2.99 -1.90 -1.20
N PHE A 220 3.19 -3.02 -0.50
CA PHE A 220 3.93 -3.08 0.75
C PHE A 220 5.24 -3.83 0.56
N ARG A 221 6.27 -3.42 1.31
CA ARG A 221 7.52 -4.18 1.41
C ARG A 221 7.46 -5.17 2.58
N PRO A 222 8.03 -6.37 2.43
CA PRO A 222 8.67 -6.91 1.22
C PRO A 222 7.65 -7.30 0.13
N ALA A 223 8.03 -7.10 -1.13
CA ALA A 223 7.29 -7.61 -2.28
C ALA A 223 7.66 -9.07 -2.55
N PRO A 224 6.76 -9.90 -3.12
CA PRO A 224 7.10 -11.28 -3.40
C PRO A 224 8.12 -11.38 -4.55
N SER A 225 8.93 -12.45 -4.55
CA SER A 225 9.93 -12.70 -5.60
C SER A 225 9.28 -12.89 -6.97
N ASN A 226 8.07 -13.46 -7.01
CA ASN A 226 7.32 -13.68 -8.24
C ASN A 226 6.38 -12.51 -8.60
N LEU A 227 6.68 -11.29 -8.12
CA LEU A 227 5.90 -10.09 -8.47
C LEU A 227 5.87 -9.85 -9.99
N LYS A 228 6.95 -10.19 -10.69
CA LYS A 228 7.07 -9.98 -12.14
C LYS A 228 6.00 -10.77 -12.90
N GLU A 229 5.70 -11.98 -12.47
CA GLU A 229 4.71 -12.88 -13.09
C GLU A 229 3.29 -12.32 -12.94
N TYR A 230 2.96 -11.68 -11.81
CA TYR A 230 1.70 -10.96 -11.64
C TYR A 230 1.62 -9.73 -12.54
N GLN A 231 2.71 -8.98 -12.66
CA GLN A 231 2.78 -7.80 -13.51
C GLN A 231 2.65 -8.17 -14.99
N ASP A 232 3.30 -9.24 -15.42
CA ASP A 232 3.28 -9.69 -16.80
C ASP A 232 1.90 -10.26 -17.16
N ALA A 233 1.27 -11.07 -16.29
CA ALA A 233 -0.12 -11.51 -16.47
C ALA A 233 -1.10 -10.31 -16.58
N ALA A 234 -0.91 -9.27 -15.77
CA ALA A 234 -1.71 -8.05 -15.87
C ALA A 234 -1.48 -7.30 -17.19
N LYS A 235 -0.22 -7.16 -17.64
CA LYS A 235 0.12 -6.50 -18.92
C LYS A 235 -0.49 -7.26 -20.10
N ASP A 236 -0.41 -8.57 -20.11
CA ASP A 236 -0.98 -9.42 -21.16
C ASP A 236 -2.49 -9.24 -21.23
N ARG A 237 -3.17 -9.30 -20.08
CA ARG A 237 -4.61 -9.06 -20.02
C ARG A 237 -4.97 -7.64 -20.46
N ILE A 238 -4.21 -6.61 -20.07
CA ILE A 238 -4.42 -5.22 -20.53
C ILE A 238 -4.32 -5.13 -22.06
N LYS A 239 -3.33 -5.80 -22.67
CA LYS A 239 -3.16 -5.82 -24.13
C LYS A 239 -4.36 -6.45 -24.81
N GLU A 240 -4.83 -7.58 -24.31
CA GLU A 240 -6.02 -8.28 -24.81
C GLU A 240 -7.28 -7.41 -24.67
N MET A 241 -7.51 -6.80 -23.50
CA MET A 241 -8.66 -5.93 -23.27
C MET A 241 -8.65 -4.71 -24.20
N LYS A 242 -7.48 -4.10 -24.45
CA LYS A 242 -7.35 -2.99 -25.40
C LYS A 242 -7.69 -3.42 -26.82
N GLN A 243 -7.32 -4.64 -27.23
CA GLN A 243 -7.71 -5.18 -28.53
C GLN A 243 -9.23 -5.40 -28.60
N GLY A 244 -9.84 -5.97 -27.55
CA GLY A 244 -11.30 -6.15 -27.46
C GLY A 244 -12.07 -4.83 -27.54
N ILE A 245 -11.64 -3.81 -26.79
CA ILE A 245 -12.25 -2.46 -26.82
C ILE A 245 -12.15 -1.87 -28.23
N ARG A 246 -10.97 -1.97 -28.88
CA ARG A 246 -10.77 -1.49 -30.25
C ARG A 246 -11.67 -2.21 -31.24
N LYS A 247 -11.85 -3.53 -31.10
CA LYS A 247 -12.73 -4.35 -31.94
C LYS A 247 -14.20 -3.93 -31.79
N ILE A 248 -14.67 -3.72 -30.56
CA ILE A 248 -16.05 -3.28 -30.29
C ILE A 248 -16.29 -1.87 -30.85
N ALA A 249 -15.37 -0.93 -30.60
CA ALA A 249 -15.48 0.44 -31.13
C ALA A 249 -15.50 0.44 -32.67
N CYS A 250 -14.60 -0.34 -33.28
CA CYS A 250 -14.57 -0.60 -34.72
C CYS A 250 -15.91 -1.14 -35.23
N TYR A 251 -16.47 -2.17 -34.59
CA TYR A 251 -17.72 -2.77 -35.07
C TYR A 251 -18.93 -1.85 -34.95
N LYS A 252 -18.98 -0.97 -33.95
CA LYS A 252 -20.00 0.10 -33.87
C LYS A 252 -19.88 1.10 -35.03
N GLU A 253 -18.65 1.42 -35.44
CA GLU A 253 -18.41 2.26 -36.61
C GLU A 253 -18.84 1.53 -37.89
N LEU A 254 -18.56 0.22 -38.00
CA LEU A 254 -19.03 -0.62 -39.11
C LEU A 254 -20.56 -0.74 -39.17
N ASP A 255 -21.25 -0.75 -38.02
CA ASP A 255 -22.72 -0.69 -37.94
C ASP A 255 -23.24 0.60 -38.60
N SER A 256 -22.58 1.73 -38.34
CA SER A 256 -23.01 3.03 -38.89
C SER A 256 -22.84 3.16 -40.41
N VAL A 257 -21.96 2.36 -41.00
CA VAL A 257 -21.69 2.35 -42.46
C VAL A 257 -22.33 1.16 -43.18
N GLY A 258 -23.18 0.40 -42.51
CA GLY A 258 -24.02 -0.63 -43.14
C GLY A 258 -23.31 -1.93 -43.52
N LEU A 259 -22.07 -2.18 -43.07
CA LEU A 259 -21.41 -3.46 -43.30
C LEU A 259 -22.05 -4.52 -42.38
N ASP A 260 -22.78 -5.49 -42.92
CA ASP A 260 -23.52 -6.46 -42.10
C ASP A 260 -22.62 -7.34 -41.20
N LYS A 261 -23.20 -7.92 -40.16
CA LYS A 261 -22.46 -8.73 -39.17
C LYS A 261 -21.77 -9.96 -39.79
N LYS A 262 -22.38 -10.63 -40.77
CA LYS A 262 -21.80 -11.81 -41.43
C LYS A 262 -20.61 -11.41 -42.29
N ALA A 263 -20.72 -10.31 -43.03
CA ALA A 263 -19.64 -9.76 -43.85
C ALA A 263 -18.41 -9.39 -43.01
N ARG A 264 -18.61 -8.81 -41.81
CA ARG A 264 -17.50 -8.44 -40.90
C ARG A 264 -16.61 -9.60 -40.52
N ASP A 265 -17.17 -10.79 -40.36
CA ASP A 265 -16.47 -11.98 -39.89
C ASP A 265 -15.86 -12.81 -41.04
N VAL A 266 -16.05 -12.38 -42.30
CA VAL A 266 -15.43 -13.06 -43.45
C VAL A 266 -13.90 -12.99 -43.34
N ALA A 267 -13.26 -14.15 -43.41
CA ALA A 267 -11.81 -14.27 -43.39
C ALA A 267 -11.20 -13.55 -44.59
N LEU A 268 -10.21 -12.69 -44.34
CA LEU A 268 -9.50 -11.91 -45.34
C LEU A 268 -8.00 -12.03 -45.09
N LEU A 269 -7.21 -12.22 -46.15
CA LEU A 269 -5.76 -12.15 -46.05
C LEU A 269 -5.35 -10.68 -45.92
N GLY A 270 -4.93 -10.25 -44.75
CA GLY A 270 -4.42 -8.90 -44.54
C GLY A 270 -2.92 -8.81 -44.77
N TYR A 271 -2.36 -7.63 -44.53
CA TYR A 271 -0.93 -7.36 -44.68
C TYR A 271 -0.03 -8.20 -43.76
N ASN A 272 -0.54 -8.62 -42.60
CA ASN A 272 0.19 -9.36 -41.57
C ASN A 272 -0.30 -10.82 -41.46
N GLY A 273 -0.84 -11.35 -42.56
CA GLY A 273 -1.50 -12.65 -42.57
C GLY A 273 -2.98 -12.52 -42.23
N GLU A 274 -3.51 -13.49 -41.50
CA GLU A 274 -4.95 -13.63 -41.33
C GLU A 274 -5.61 -12.46 -40.58
N THR A 275 -6.71 -11.95 -41.13
CA THR A 275 -7.62 -11.01 -40.48
C THR A 275 -9.07 -11.29 -40.90
N THR A 276 -9.99 -10.42 -40.49
CA THR A 276 -11.39 -10.42 -40.93
C THR A 276 -11.67 -9.14 -41.72
N LEU A 277 -12.63 -9.16 -42.65
CA LEU A 277 -13.02 -8.00 -43.44
C LEU A 277 -13.35 -6.78 -42.55
N GLY A 278 -14.11 -6.97 -41.47
CA GLY A 278 -14.47 -5.85 -40.58
C GLY A 278 -13.24 -5.20 -39.93
N LEU A 279 -12.30 -6.00 -39.43
CA LEU A 279 -11.04 -5.49 -38.86
C LEU A 279 -10.19 -4.77 -39.92
N PHE A 280 -10.19 -5.26 -41.16
CA PHE A 280 -9.51 -4.60 -42.27
C PHE A 280 -10.13 -3.23 -42.59
N VAL A 281 -11.46 -3.15 -42.73
CA VAL A 281 -12.19 -1.89 -42.96
C VAL A 281 -11.91 -0.87 -41.85
N CYS A 282 -11.85 -1.30 -40.60
CA CYS A 282 -11.49 -0.41 -39.50
C CYS A 282 -10.02 0.03 -39.51
N ALA A 283 -9.11 -0.85 -39.97
CA ALA A 283 -7.70 -0.49 -40.09
C ALA A 283 -7.53 0.63 -41.13
N ILE A 284 -8.12 0.46 -42.33
CA ILE A 284 -8.04 1.48 -43.38
C ILE A 284 -8.79 2.77 -42.98
N SER A 285 -9.89 2.66 -42.22
CA SER A 285 -10.64 3.85 -41.76
C SER A 285 -9.81 4.76 -40.85
N LYS A 286 -9.00 4.18 -39.96
CA LYS A 286 -8.04 4.93 -39.14
C LYS A 286 -6.96 5.66 -39.95
N HIS A 287 -6.73 5.23 -41.18
CA HIS A 287 -5.77 5.85 -42.09
C HIS A 287 -6.43 6.77 -43.11
N GLY A 288 -7.67 7.18 -42.87
CA GLY A 288 -8.37 8.21 -43.65
C GLY A 288 -9.07 7.68 -44.89
N TYR A 289 -9.19 6.36 -45.05
CA TYR A 289 -10.11 5.77 -46.01
C TYR A 289 -11.53 5.77 -45.42
N LYS A 290 -12.57 5.77 -46.25
CA LYS A 290 -13.96 5.59 -45.77
C LYS A 290 -14.57 4.40 -46.47
N PHE A 291 -15.25 3.53 -45.72
CA PHE A 291 -16.06 2.46 -46.31
C PHE A 291 -17.21 3.05 -47.14
N GLN A 292 -17.47 2.50 -48.32
CA GLN A 292 -18.66 2.81 -49.10
C GLN A 292 -19.62 1.63 -49.14
N ASP A 293 -19.19 0.51 -49.70
CA ASP A 293 -20.02 -0.66 -49.88
C ASP A 293 -19.22 -1.97 -49.85
N TYR A 294 -19.95 -3.05 -49.63
CA TYR A 294 -19.44 -4.41 -49.77
C TYR A 294 -20.51 -5.25 -50.44
N LYS A 295 -20.15 -5.98 -51.49
CA LYS A 295 -21.03 -6.93 -52.15
C LYS A 295 -20.40 -8.31 -52.10
N SER A 296 -21.12 -9.26 -51.52
CA SER A 296 -20.75 -10.66 -51.58
C SER A 296 -20.79 -11.18 -53.02
N ALA A 297 -20.11 -12.29 -53.27
CA ALA A 297 -20.29 -13.02 -54.51
C ALA A 297 -21.78 -13.35 -54.73
N GLY A 298 -22.32 -12.97 -55.89
CA GLY A 298 -23.69 -13.29 -56.28
C GLY A 298 -23.86 -14.78 -56.58
N TRP A 299 -25.09 -15.24 -56.84
CA TRP A 299 -25.38 -16.67 -56.99
C TRP A 299 -24.62 -17.38 -58.14
N LEU A 300 -24.19 -16.63 -59.16
CA LEU A 300 -23.38 -17.12 -60.29
C LEU A 300 -21.93 -16.62 -60.28
N GLY A 301 -21.54 -15.82 -59.28
CA GLY A 301 -20.23 -15.17 -59.23
C GLY A 301 -19.32 -15.78 -58.17
N SER A 302 -18.00 -15.62 -58.34
CA SER A 302 -17.00 -15.90 -57.30
C SER A 302 -16.31 -14.64 -56.77
N THR A 303 -16.65 -13.48 -57.34
CA THR A 303 -16.02 -12.19 -57.04
C THR A 303 -16.81 -11.42 -55.98
N TYR A 304 -16.10 -11.02 -54.94
CA TYR A 304 -16.56 -10.11 -53.89
C TYR A 304 -16.04 -8.71 -54.21
N THR A 305 -16.78 -7.67 -53.85
CA THR A 305 -16.32 -6.28 -54.06
C THR A 305 -16.36 -5.49 -52.77
N LEU A 306 -15.31 -4.69 -52.55
CA LEU A 306 -15.19 -3.74 -51.45
C LEU A 306 -14.93 -2.35 -52.03
N GLY A 307 -15.87 -1.44 -51.87
CA GLY A 307 -15.73 -0.03 -52.23
C GLY A 307 -15.25 0.80 -51.04
N ILE A 308 -14.21 1.60 -51.26
CA ILE A 308 -13.65 2.52 -50.26
C ILE A 308 -13.36 3.88 -50.90
N LEU A 309 -13.52 4.96 -50.17
CA LEU A 309 -13.04 6.29 -50.55
C LEU A 309 -11.64 6.49 -50.00
N ASN A 310 -10.71 6.96 -50.83
CA ASN A 310 -9.43 7.45 -50.35
C ASN A 310 -9.55 8.85 -49.71
N ARG A 311 -8.43 9.38 -49.19
CA ARG A 311 -8.37 10.71 -48.54
C ARG A 311 -8.78 11.87 -49.44
N ARG A 312 -8.72 11.69 -50.77
CA ARG A 312 -9.10 12.69 -51.77
C ARG A 312 -10.57 12.56 -52.20
N GLY A 313 -11.31 11.63 -51.62
CA GLY A 313 -12.70 11.36 -52.01
C GLY A 313 -12.85 10.57 -53.31
N ILE A 314 -11.78 9.93 -53.79
CA ILE A 314 -11.83 9.06 -54.98
C ILE A 314 -12.24 7.66 -54.53
N THR A 315 -13.25 7.09 -55.18
CA THR A 315 -13.68 5.71 -54.96
C THR A 315 -12.64 4.74 -55.54
N LEU A 316 -12.22 3.81 -54.69
CA LEU A 316 -11.43 2.64 -55.03
C LEU A 316 -12.32 1.41 -54.86
N THR A 317 -12.39 0.56 -55.89
CA THR A 317 -13.09 -0.72 -55.85
C THR A 317 -12.08 -1.84 -55.81
N ILE A 318 -12.15 -2.69 -54.80
CA ILE A 318 -11.29 -3.87 -54.64
C ILE A 318 -12.12 -5.10 -54.96
N GLU A 319 -11.80 -5.78 -56.06
CA GLU A 319 -12.35 -7.10 -56.37
C GLU A 319 -11.54 -8.17 -55.62
N MET A 320 -12.23 -9.06 -54.94
CA MET A 320 -11.64 -10.12 -54.13
C MET A 320 -12.19 -11.48 -54.52
N LYS A 321 -11.36 -12.52 -54.39
CA LYS A 321 -11.77 -13.92 -54.55
C LYS A 321 -11.40 -14.72 -53.31
N LYS A 322 -12.15 -15.79 -53.06
CA LYS A 322 -11.76 -16.79 -52.05
C LYS A 322 -10.61 -17.62 -52.62
N VAL A 323 -9.52 -17.69 -51.88
CA VAL A 323 -8.33 -18.48 -52.21
C VAL A 323 -7.86 -19.17 -50.94
N GLU A 324 -7.34 -20.39 -51.05
CA GLU A 324 -6.62 -21.05 -49.95
C GLU A 324 -5.26 -20.37 -49.74
N ALA A 325 -5.26 -19.24 -49.03
CA ALA A 325 -4.06 -18.46 -48.75
C ALA A 325 -3.25 -19.03 -47.57
N VAL A 326 -3.88 -19.84 -46.71
CA VAL A 326 -3.28 -20.56 -45.59
C VAL A 326 -3.78 -22.00 -45.66
N LYS A 327 -2.89 -22.97 -45.43
CA LYS A 327 -3.20 -24.40 -45.53
C LYS A 327 -4.49 -24.75 -44.77
N GLY A 328 -5.48 -25.29 -45.50
CA GLY A 328 -6.78 -25.70 -44.99
C GLY A 328 -7.78 -24.56 -44.76
N ARG A 329 -7.53 -23.34 -45.26
CA ARG A 329 -8.39 -22.19 -45.00
C ARG A 329 -8.55 -21.26 -46.21
N GLU A 330 -9.78 -21.15 -46.69
CA GLU A 330 -10.17 -20.16 -47.69
C GLU A 330 -10.28 -18.77 -47.08
N MET A 331 -9.74 -17.77 -47.79
CA MET A 331 -9.70 -16.38 -47.38
C MET A 331 -9.97 -15.47 -48.57
N LEU A 332 -10.59 -14.30 -48.33
CA LEU A 332 -10.66 -13.25 -49.34
C LEU A 332 -9.27 -12.67 -49.60
N VAL A 333 -8.89 -12.64 -50.86
CA VAL A 333 -7.67 -12.01 -51.38
C VAL A 333 -8.09 -11.02 -52.45
N GLY A 334 -7.60 -9.79 -52.38
CA GLY A 334 -7.80 -8.79 -53.44
C GLY A 334 -7.07 -9.24 -54.70
N VAL A 335 -7.80 -9.42 -55.79
CA VAL A 335 -7.24 -9.82 -57.09
C VAL A 335 -7.14 -8.65 -58.05
N LYS A 336 -7.91 -7.58 -57.82
CA LYS A 336 -7.90 -6.39 -58.66
C LYS A 336 -8.30 -5.15 -57.88
N VAL A 337 -7.67 -4.02 -58.18
CA VAL A 337 -8.06 -2.69 -57.69
C VAL A 337 -8.43 -1.82 -58.88
N LYS A 338 -9.52 -1.08 -58.75
CA LYS A 338 -10.01 -0.13 -59.75
C LYS A 338 -10.19 1.24 -59.14
N ASP A 339 -9.83 2.27 -59.88
CA ASP A 339 -10.26 3.65 -59.65
C ASP A 339 -10.84 4.25 -60.93
N ALA A 340 -11.15 5.55 -60.93
CA ALA A 340 -11.75 6.23 -62.08
C ALA A 340 -10.84 6.28 -63.33
N THR A 341 -9.54 6.00 -63.17
CA THR A 341 -8.51 6.21 -64.20
C THR A 341 -7.71 4.95 -64.53
N SER A 342 -7.77 3.92 -63.70
CA SER A 342 -6.93 2.74 -63.83
C SER A 342 -7.57 1.48 -63.25
N GLU A 343 -7.22 0.34 -63.84
CA GLU A 343 -7.44 -0.98 -63.26
C GLU A 343 -6.07 -1.68 -63.10
N THR A 344 -5.84 -2.33 -61.96
CA THR A 344 -4.59 -3.05 -61.68
C THR A 344 -4.90 -4.43 -61.13
N GLU A 345 -4.51 -5.47 -61.86
CA GLU A 345 -4.52 -6.87 -61.37
C GLU A 345 -3.45 -7.05 -60.29
N MET A 346 -3.75 -7.85 -59.28
CA MET A 346 -2.86 -8.10 -58.14
C MET A 346 -2.50 -9.58 -58.02
N THR A 347 -1.21 -9.82 -57.82
CA THR A 347 -0.73 -11.11 -57.30
C THR A 347 -1.03 -11.21 -55.80
N LEU A 348 -0.90 -12.41 -55.22
CA LEU A 348 -1.07 -12.61 -53.77
C LEU A 348 -0.15 -11.67 -52.95
N THR A 349 1.13 -11.59 -53.31
CA THR A 349 2.10 -10.69 -52.67
C THR A 349 1.73 -9.23 -52.92
N GLY A 350 1.33 -8.88 -54.16
CA GLY A 350 0.89 -7.53 -54.50
C GLY A 350 -0.31 -7.07 -53.66
N TRP A 351 -1.25 -7.98 -53.37
CA TRP A 351 -2.36 -7.71 -52.45
C TRP A 351 -1.90 -7.47 -51.02
N GLN A 352 -0.98 -8.27 -50.47
CA GLN A 352 -0.50 -8.07 -49.10
C GLN A 352 0.23 -6.73 -48.95
N ASP A 353 1.04 -6.35 -49.93
CA ASP A 353 1.70 -5.04 -50.00
C ASP A 353 0.69 -3.90 -50.14
N TYR A 354 -0.36 -4.10 -50.94
CA TYR A 354 -1.43 -3.11 -51.09
C TYR A 354 -2.24 -2.95 -49.79
N ALA A 355 -2.62 -4.06 -49.16
CA ALA A 355 -3.29 -4.09 -47.86
C ALA A 355 -2.45 -3.42 -46.76
N LEU A 356 -1.11 -3.54 -46.84
CA LEU A 356 -0.16 -2.87 -45.94
C LEU A 356 -0.26 -1.34 -46.09
N LYS A 357 -0.20 -0.86 -47.34
CA LYS A 357 -0.32 0.57 -47.68
C LYS A 357 -1.64 1.16 -47.23
N LEU A 358 -2.75 0.47 -47.49
CA LEU A 358 -4.08 0.91 -47.06
C LEU A 358 -4.19 0.99 -45.52
N SER A 359 -3.55 0.06 -44.82
CA SER A 359 -3.56 -0.02 -43.35
C SER A 359 -2.47 0.84 -42.70
N GLY A 360 -1.80 1.72 -43.45
CA GLY A 360 -0.93 2.79 -42.94
C GLY A 360 0.29 2.36 -42.14
N LYS A 361 0.79 1.13 -42.34
CA LYS A 361 2.15 0.78 -41.95
C LYS A 361 3.04 1.01 -43.16
N ASN A 362 3.83 2.07 -43.14
CA ASN A 362 4.91 2.21 -44.09
C ASN A 362 5.91 1.07 -43.84
N GLY A 363 6.32 0.38 -44.92
CA GLY A 363 7.50 -0.48 -44.91
C GLY A 363 8.76 0.29 -44.56
#